data_AF-A0A4Y6V874-F1
#
_entry.id   AF-A0A4Y6V874-F1
#
_cell.length_a   1.000
_cell.length_b   1.000
_cell.length_c   1.000
_cell.angle_alpha   90.00
_cell.angle_beta   90.00
_cell.angle_gamma   90.00
#
_symmetry.space_group_name_H-M   'P 1'
#
loop_
_entity.id
_entity.type
_entity.pdbx_description
1 polymer ?
#
loop_
_entity_poly.entity_id
_entity_poly.type
_entity_poly.pdbx_seq_one_letter_code
_entity_poly.pdbx_strand_id
1 'polypeptide(L)'
;MFKQPLQADLQQNDALNLPPEYWDAIMWSLAARLAPSYGQEASATVTALAKASLSTIRAANSQTPTLSMPSILTPFNNAFYWPGLEIQKL
;
A
#
# COMPACT_ATOMS: atom_id res chain seq x y z
N MET A 1 10.30 1.28 3.40
CA MET A 1 9.92 1.42 4.81
C MET A 1 8.82 0.40 5.07
N PHE A 2 9.07 -0.62 5.89
CA PHE A 2 8.07 -1.66 6.19
C PHE A 2 6.98 -1.07 7.08
N LYS A 3 5.70 -1.18 6.67
CA LYS A 3 4.58 -0.80 7.52
C LYS A 3 4.39 -1.87 8.59
N GLN A 4 4.41 -1.46 9.85
CA GLN A 4 4.24 -2.36 10.99
C GLN A 4 2.82 -2.93 10.97
N PRO A 5 2.64 -4.26 11.07
CA PRO A 5 1.31 -4.86 11.13
C PRO A 5 0.61 -4.42 12.42
N LEU A 6 -0.72 -4.29 12.35
CA LEU A 6 -1.54 -4.02 13.54
C LEU A 6 -1.33 -5.16 14.56
N GLN A 7 -1.20 -4.82 15.83
CA GLN A 7 -1.12 -5.83 16.91
C GLN A 7 -2.45 -6.60 16.97
N ALA A 8 -2.38 -7.91 17.14
CA ALA A 8 -3.54 -8.80 17.05
C ALA A 8 -4.54 -8.60 18.20
N ASP A 9 -4.08 -8.09 19.35
CA ASP A 9 -4.85 -7.95 20.59
C ASP A 9 -5.00 -6.49 21.00
N LEU A 10 -5.74 -5.70 20.21
CA LEU A 10 -6.07 -4.31 20.57
C LEU A 10 -7.27 -4.28 21.52
N GLN A 11 -7.07 -3.72 22.71
CA GLN A 11 -8.14 -3.40 23.65
C GLN A 11 -8.83 -2.08 23.25
N GLN A 12 -10.07 -1.87 23.67
CA GLN A 12 -10.88 -0.69 23.31
C GLN A 12 -10.22 0.65 23.70
N ASN A 13 -9.31 0.61 24.67
CA ASN A 13 -8.63 1.72 25.31
C ASN A 13 -7.17 1.88 24.84
N ASP A 14 -6.68 1.05 23.92
CA ASP A 14 -5.32 1.16 23.41
C ASP A 14 -5.16 2.37 22.48
N ALA A 15 -4.08 3.11 22.69
CA ALA A 15 -3.72 4.25 21.86
C ALA A 15 -3.24 3.77 20.48
N LEU A 16 -4.14 3.87 19.51
CA LEU A 16 -3.89 3.60 18.10
C LEU A 16 -3.00 4.71 17.51
N ASN A 17 -1.69 4.51 17.51
CA ASN A 17 -0.74 5.42 16.85
C ASN A 17 -0.76 5.19 15.33
N LEU A 18 -1.86 5.61 14.68
CA LEU A 18 -2.01 5.53 13.23
C LEU A 18 -1.67 6.86 12.56
N PRO A 19 -1.19 6.82 11.30
CA PRO A 19 -1.05 8.02 10.48
C PRO A 19 -2.38 8.79 10.40
N PRO A 20 -2.34 10.13 10.33
CA PRO A 20 -3.55 10.98 10.36
C PRO A 20 -4.57 10.64 9.26
N GLU A 21 -4.12 10.08 8.14
CA GLU A 21 -4.97 9.60 7.04
C GLU A 21 -5.96 8.50 7.46
N TYR A 22 -5.60 7.67 8.45
CA TYR A 22 -6.48 6.62 8.96
C TYR A 22 -7.56 7.14 9.90
N TRP A 23 -7.29 8.24 10.60
CA TRP A 23 -8.24 8.86 11.51
C TRP A 23 -9.49 9.33 10.74
N ASP A 24 -9.27 9.95 9.59
CA ASP A 24 -10.35 10.43 8.73
C ASP A 24 -11.25 9.27 8.23
N ALA A 25 -10.65 8.13 7.86
CA ALA A 25 -11.40 6.96 7.45
C ALA A 25 -12.25 6.35 8.57
N ILE A 26 -11.69 6.27 9.79
CA ILE A 26 -12.43 5.77 10.96
C ILE A 26 -13.60 6.70 11.27
N MET A 27 -13.37 8.02 11.27
CA MET A 27 -14.40 9.01 11.58
C MET A 27 -15.56 8.97 10.57
N TRP A 28 -15.27 9.03 9.26
CA TRP A 28 -16.32 9.06 8.23
C TRP A 28 -17.07 7.73 8.11
N SER A 29 -16.39 6.59 8.30
CA SER A 29 -17.05 5.28 8.30
C SER A 29 -17.94 5.09 9.53
N LEU A 30 -17.50 5.57 10.70
CA LEU A 30 -18.32 5.58 11.92
C LEU A 30 -19.56 6.46 11.76
N ALA A 31 -19.40 7.67 11.21
CA ALA A 31 -20.51 8.59 10.95
C ALA A 31 -21.56 7.96 10.01
N ALA A 32 -21.11 7.31 8.94
CA ALA A 32 -21.99 6.61 8.00
C ALA A 32 -22.74 5.44 8.66
N ARG A 33 -22.12 4.73 9.61
CA ARG A 33 -22.74 3.60 10.32
C ARG A 33 -23.67 4.02 11.45
N LEU A 34 -23.41 5.16 12.09
CA LEU A 34 -24.27 5.71 13.16
C LEU A 34 -25.50 6.43 12.63
N ALA A 35 -25.46 7.01 11.43
CA ALA A 35 -26.59 7.77 10.89
C ALA A 35 -27.92 6.98 10.90
N PRO A 36 -27.97 5.71 10.43
CA PRO A 36 -29.20 4.91 10.48
C PRO A 36 -29.72 4.65 11.90
N SER A 37 -28.83 4.59 12.91
CA SER A 37 -29.22 4.38 14.31
C SER A 37 -29.98 5.56 14.90
N TYR A 38 -29.78 6.76 14.35
CA TYR A 38 -30.51 7.97 14.74
C TYR A 38 -31.70 8.27 13.81
N GLY A 39 -32.09 7.33 12.93
CA GLY A 39 -33.19 7.50 11.99
C GLY A 39 -32.91 8.53 10.89
N GLN A 40 -31.63 8.87 10.65
CA GLN A 40 -31.20 9.81 9.63
C GLN A 40 -30.48 9.06 8.51
N GLU A 41 -30.79 9.39 7.26
CA GLU A 41 -30.01 8.87 6.14
C GLU A 41 -28.62 9.49 6.13
N ALA A 42 -27.60 8.69 5.84
CA ALA A 42 -26.25 9.19 5.72
C ALA A 42 -26.16 10.16 4.53
N SER A 43 -25.78 11.41 4.78
CA SER A 43 -25.64 12.42 3.72
C SER A 43 -24.69 11.92 2.61
N ALA A 44 -25.03 12.23 1.36
CA ALA A 44 -24.21 11.86 0.19
C ALA A 44 -22.76 12.35 0.33
N THR A 45 -22.53 13.48 0.99
CA THR A 45 -21.19 14.02 1.27
C THR A 45 -20.40 13.12 2.22
N VAL A 46 -21.04 12.58 3.26
CA VAL A 46 -20.41 11.68 4.25
C VAL A 46 -20.00 10.36 3.59
N THR A 47 -20.86 9.82 2.73
CA THR A 47 -20.54 8.59 1.99
C THR A 47 -19.43 8.79 0.96
N ALA A 48 -19.36 9.96 0.31
CA ALA A 48 -18.28 10.30 -0.60
C ALA A 48 -16.93 10.44 0.13
N LEU A 49 -16.92 11.12 1.29
CA LEU A 49 -15.73 11.29 2.12
C LEU A 49 -15.24 9.97 2.70
N ALA A 50 -16.15 9.09 3.13
CA ALA A 50 -15.81 7.73 3.57
C ALA A 50 -15.18 6.89 2.44
N LYS A 51 -15.67 7.02 1.20
CA LYS A 51 -15.07 6.34 0.04
C LYS A 51 -13.69 6.91 -0.32
N ALA A 52 -13.52 8.22 -0.26
CA ALA A 52 -12.26 8.89 -0.54
C ALA A 52 -11.16 8.48 0.46
N SER A 53 -11.46 8.50 1.75
CA SER A 53 -10.51 8.12 2.80
C SER A 53 -10.09 6.64 2.71
N LEU A 54 -11.02 5.74 2.36
CA LEU A 54 -10.69 4.33 2.06
C LEU A 54 -9.80 4.17 0.82
N SER A 55 -9.99 4.99 -0.22
CA SER A 55 -9.12 5.00 -1.40
C SER A 55 -7.70 5.41 -1.04
N THR A 56 -7.54 6.45 -0.20
CA THR A 56 -6.24 6.91 0.30
C THR A 56 -5.51 5.81 1.07
N ILE A 57 -6.21 5.09 1.97
CA ILE A 57 -5.61 3.97 2.72
C ILE A 57 -5.17 2.84 1.78
N ARG A 58 -5.98 2.50 0.76
CA ARG A 58 -5.62 1.48 -0.23
C ARG A 58 -4.38 1.86 -1.01
N ALA A 59 -4.29 3.11 -1.47
CA ALA A 59 -3.11 3.62 -2.13
C ALA A 59 -1.89 3.59 -1.21
N ALA A 60 -2.05 3.99 0.05
CA ALA A 60 -1.00 3.98 1.05
C ALA A 60 -0.50 2.56 1.39
N ASN A 61 -1.35 1.54 1.25
CA ASN A 61 -0.99 0.14 1.51
C ASN A 61 -0.58 -0.63 0.25
N SER A 62 -0.72 -0.02 -0.92
CA SER A 62 -0.29 -0.61 -2.18
C SER A 62 1.24 -0.71 -2.20
N GLN A 63 1.75 -1.95 -2.16
CA GLN A 63 3.15 -2.23 -2.40
C GLN A 63 3.32 -2.50 -3.90
N THR A 64 3.61 -1.46 -4.67
CA THR A 64 3.89 -1.61 -6.11
C THR A 64 5.34 -2.09 -6.27
N PRO A 65 5.58 -3.37 -6.64
CA PRO A 65 6.94 -3.82 -6.89
C PRO A 65 7.48 -3.12 -8.14
N THR A 66 8.71 -2.61 -8.04
CA THR A 66 9.42 -2.09 -9.22
C THR A 66 9.91 -3.27 -10.05
N LEU A 67 9.48 -3.35 -11.31
CA LEU A 67 10.01 -4.35 -12.23
C LEU A 67 11.45 -3.97 -12.59
N SER A 68 12.42 -4.73 -12.09
CA SER A 68 13.83 -4.61 -12.47
C SER A 68 14.14 -5.60 -13.58
N MET A 69 14.95 -5.15 -14.55
CA MET A 69 15.52 -6.04 -15.56
C MET A 69 16.55 -6.94 -14.86
N PRO A 70 16.45 -8.28 -14.98
CA PRO A 70 17.41 -9.19 -14.38
C PRO A 70 18.80 -8.93 -14.97
N SER A 71 19.84 -9.01 -14.14
CA SER A 71 21.23 -8.67 -14.49
C SER A 71 21.77 -9.46 -15.69
N ILE A 72 21.19 -10.60 -16.04
CA ILE A 72 21.60 -11.38 -17.22
C ILE A 72 21.20 -10.73 -18.55
N LEU A 73 20.22 -9.81 -18.55
CA LEU A 73 19.75 -9.11 -19.73
C LEU A 73 20.29 -7.67 -19.81
N THR A 74 20.94 -7.17 -18.76
CA THR A 74 21.61 -5.87 -18.84
C THR A 74 22.82 -6.00 -19.75
N PRO A 75 22.94 -5.23 -20.84
CA PRO A 75 24.06 -5.33 -21.76
C PRO A 75 25.34 -4.98 -21.01
N PHE A 76 26.12 -6.01 -20.65
CA PHE A 76 27.49 -5.83 -20.20
C PHE A 76 28.26 -5.22 -21.37
N ASN A 77 28.97 -4.12 -21.14
CA ASN A 77 29.83 -3.43 -22.12
C ASN A 77 31.07 -4.27 -22.53
N ASN A 78 31.02 -5.59 -22.38
CA ASN A 78 32.08 -6.50 -22.76
C ASN A 78 31.59 -7.32 -23.96
N ALA A 79 32.24 -7.08 -25.10
CA ALA A 79 31.99 -7.80 -26.34
C ALA A 79 32.10 -9.31 -26.10
N PHE A 80 30.97 -10.01 -26.25
CA PHE A 80 30.88 -11.43 -26.61
C PHE A 80 31.69 -12.39 -25.71
N TYR A 81 31.26 -12.63 -24.46
CA TYR A 81 31.82 -13.72 -23.65
C TYR A 81 31.25 -15.08 -24.10
N TRP A 82 32.06 -15.81 -24.87
CA TRP A 82 31.87 -17.24 -25.13
C TRP A 82 33.01 -18.01 -24.47
N PRO A 83 32.72 -18.91 -23.52
CA PRO A 83 33.74 -19.65 -22.77
C PRO A 83 34.54 -20.66 -23.63
N GLY A 84 34.36 -20.67 -24.96
CA GLY A 84 35.06 -21.56 -25.90
C GLY A 84 35.92 -20.84 -26.96
N LEU A 85 35.89 -19.52 -27.07
CA LEU A 85 36.65 -18.77 -28.09
C LEU A 85 38.07 -18.35 -27.64
N GLU A 86 38.39 -18.45 -26.36
CA GLU A 86 39.72 -18.11 -25.82
C GLU A 86 40.77 -19.18 -26.11
N ILE A 87 40.37 -20.43 -26.39
CA ILE A 87 41.29 -21.57 -26.61
C ILE A 87 41.87 -21.59 -28.04
N GLN A 88 41.35 -20.76 -28.97
CA GLN A 88 41.79 -20.73 -30.37
C GLN A 88 42.91 -19.71 -30.66
N LYS A 89 43.47 -19.06 -29.65
CA LYS A 89 44.67 -18.20 -29.80
C LYS A 89 45.91 -18.93 -29.28
N LEU A 90 46.27 -20.03 -29.95
CA LEU A 90 47.57 -20.68 -29.88
C LEU A 90 48.16 -20.74 -31.28
#